data_AF-A0A3B0X565-F1
#
_entry.id   AF-A0A3B0X565-F1
#
_cell.length_a   1.000
_cell.length_b   1.000
_cell.length_c   1.000
_cell.angle_alpha   90.00
_cell.angle_beta   90.00
_cell.angle_gamma   90.00
#
_symmetry.space_group_name_H-M   'P 1'
#
loop_
_entity.id
_entity.type
_entity.pdbx_description
1 polymer ?
#
loop_
_entity_poly.entity_id
_entity_poly.type
_entity_poly.pdbx_seq_one_letter_code
_entity_poly.pdbx_strand_id
1 'polypeptide(L)'
;MLFRKLIYFIACLVTLSACGGGGQGGKESANPIVEDSDQPDTSSEGQPANASSGGALQLNELRVSRNECTSPCPVIFSVDDLEDATAVNPFTDTGIYWDYGDEQADERDGLYTKGAKYFLAGRQPNTGASRESDTNTPITMHTYSCEEGTCTYYPGVSLLNANGDWVTAWTTVTVHAVTSTFPSTSTVCYSTSGNFDGCPAGAARTTTNMLPLQDDWQSNTRYLLRGGEVFTSSNPPRICIAYNRENIYISSFGAGGLKAEISEPFGIGADSGCSDLIVNDAQVLAISIPGWNRNITLVNVRLHSLRLGMSFSDITLHDIDMDYETSVTGGGYVIMENSNYCSNNADLLCGNVPLPRGLYFSSVDIKGSRVLIPGINIGLLPNSCVSFLGFLDVSIEIAFEHNIRVECSSRTVVIHSDINGNHIGTNGDKHGITLRPEGVFDADMLLAGVRRSSNAMDGGSSNVYEDRYSAFNDVYLGTPESVNNSSRISIAPSNPSDVEITRYSLVSASVSDMSGGSGSGSPNREVNFAGTGLTCYDNNVWETANGCSDGNQGSIPPGGFEPSRTISTPTTPLPPAQY
;
A
#
# COMPACT_ATOMS: atom_id res chain seq x y z
N MET A 1 -41.12 -8.56 53.47
CA MET A 1 -40.69 -9.09 54.80
C MET A 1 -39.92 -10.37 54.50
N LEU A 2 -38.61 -10.53 54.75
CA LEU A 2 -37.80 -10.35 55.98
C LEU A 2 -37.88 -11.60 56.88
N PHE A 3 -36.71 -12.11 57.31
CA PHE A 3 -36.40 -13.42 57.96
C PHE A 3 -36.25 -14.63 57.02
N ARG A 4 -35.33 -15.59 57.24
CA ARG A 4 -33.93 -15.59 57.78
C ARG A 4 -33.35 -17.02 57.60
N LYS A 5 -32.01 -17.14 57.49
CA LYS A 5 -31.09 -18.03 58.26
C LYS A 5 -31.71 -19.22 59.04
N LEU A 6 -31.15 -20.45 59.12
CA LEU A 6 -29.76 -21.00 59.18
C LEU A 6 -29.95 -22.57 59.25
N ILE A 7 -29.03 -23.56 59.06
CA ILE A 7 -27.66 -23.75 58.53
C ILE A 7 -27.24 -25.25 58.72
N TYR A 8 -26.09 -25.69 58.18
CA TYR A 8 -25.27 -26.89 58.61
C TYR A 8 -25.82 -28.32 58.32
N PHE A 9 -25.05 -29.43 58.36
CA PHE A 9 -23.61 -29.69 58.67
C PHE A 9 -23.04 -30.85 57.78
N ILE A 10 -21.79 -30.70 57.31
CA ILE A 10 -20.74 -31.68 56.85
C ILE A 10 -21.08 -33.03 56.13
N ALA A 11 -20.51 -33.12 54.91
CA ALA A 11 -19.83 -34.21 54.17
C ALA A 11 -19.81 -35.71 54.58
N CYS A 12 -19.65 -36.55 53.55
CA CYS A 12 -18.77 -37.73 53.59
C CYS A 12 -18.07 -37.95 52.22
N LEU A 13 -16.82 -38.43 52.21
CA LEU A 13 -16.08 -38.81 50.99
C LEU A 13 -16.23 -40.32 50.72
N VAL A 14 -16.55 -40.70 49.48
CA VAL A 14 -16.12 -41.97 48.85
C VAL A 14 -15.75 -41.69 47.39
N THR A 15 -14.84 -42.49 46.83
CA THR A 15 -14.10 -42.22 45.59
C THR A 15 -14.53 -43.12 44.40
N LEU A 16 -13.87 -42.88 43.25
CA LEU A 16 -13.64 -43.78 42.10
C LEU A 16 -14.68 -43.85 40.96
N SER A 17 -14.29 -43.18 39.86
CA SER A 17 -13.96 -43.77 38.55
C SER A 17 -14.98 -43.80 37.40
N ALA A 18 -14.41 -43.78 36.19
CA ALA A 18 -14.97 -44.24 34.90
C ALA A 18 -16.17 -43.48 34.27
N CYS A 19 -15.91 -42.26 33.80
CA CYS A 19 -16.42 -41.77 32.52
C CYS A 19 -15.21 -41.26 31.70
N GLY A 20 -15.18 -41.28 30.37
CA GLY A 20 -16.20 -41.75 29.42
C GLY A 20 -15.94 -41.06 28.07
N GLY A 21 -15.24 -41.73 27.16
CA GLY A 21 -14.77 -41.11 25.92
C GLY A 21 -15.90 -40.75 24.96
N GLY A 22 -16.02 -39.47 24.62
CA GLY A 22 -16.99 -38.94 23.66
C GLY A 22 -16.33 -37.97 22.69
N GLY A 23 -15.66 -38.51 21.66
CA GLY A 23 -15.10 -37.68 20.60
C GLY A 23 -16.22 -37.09 19.74
N GLN A 24 -16.42 -35.77 19.79
CA GLN A 24 -17.19 -35.07 18.77
C GLN A 24 -16.30 -34.83 17.56
N GLY A 25 -16.76 -35.22 16.38
CA GLY A 25 -16.02 -35.01 15.14
C GLY A 25 -15.89 -33.52 14.85
N GLY A 26 -14.66 -33.05 14.66
CA GLY A 26 -14.44 -31.77 14.00
C GLY A 26 -15.05 -31.85 12.60
N LYS A 27 -15.88 -30.86 12.25
CA LYS A 27 -16.09 -30.56 10.84
C LYS A 27 -14.77 -30.01 10.34
N GLU A 28 -14.18 -30.65 9.35
CA GLU A 28 -13.12 -30.02 8.58
C GLU A 28 -13.75 -28.81 7.89
N SER A 29 -13.43 -27.62 8.41
CA SER A 29 -13.58 -26.40 7.62
C SER A 29 -12.67 -26.58 6.43
N ALA A 30 -13.23 -26.62 5.23
CA ALA A 30 -12.41 -26.51 4.03
C ALA A 30 -11.69 -25.16 4.13
N ASN A 31 -10.37 -25.17 4.29
CA ASN A 31 -9.59 -23.96 4.08
C ASN A 31 -9.89 -23.50 2.65
N PRO A 32 -10.23 -22.24 2.41
CA PRO A 32 -10.10 -21.67 1.08
C PRO A 32 -8.60 -21.70 0.75
N ILE A 33 -8.20 -22.72 -0.01
CA ILE A 33 -6.91 -22.69 -0.70
C ILE A 33 -7.06 -21.57 -1.71
N VAL A 34 -6.39 -20.44 -1.47
CA VAL A 34 -6.08 -19.50 -2.55
C VAL A 34 -5.25 -20.30 -3.53
N GLU A 35 -5.74 -20.46 -4.75
CA GLU A 35 -5.04 -21.26 -5.75
C GLU A 35 -3.73 -20.56 -6.12
N ASP A 36 -2.65 -21.34 -6.18
CA ASP A 36 -1.27 -20.91 -6.51
C ASP A 36 -1.19 -20.11 -7.83
N SER A 37 -2.24 -20.21 -8.67
CA SER A 37 -2.43 -19.48 -9.93
C SER A 37 -2.65 -17.97 -9.81
N ASP A 38 -2.87 -17.41 -8.62
CA ASP A 38 -2.87 -15.94 -8.42
C ASP A 38 -1.44 -15.38 -8.19
N GLN A 39 -0.42 -16.26 -8.15
CA GLN A 39 0.96 -15.89 -8.49
C GLN A 39 1.14 -15.95 -10.02
N PRO A 40 1.69 -14.90 -10.65
CA PRO A 40 1.81 -14.82 -12.09
C PRO A 40 2.86 -15.77 -12.66
N ASP A 41 2.56 -16.42 -13.79
CA ASP A 41 3.59 -17.11 -14.58
C ASP A 41 4.62 -16.10 -15.10
N THR A 42 5.88 -16.33 -14.73
CA THR A 42 7.04 -15.49 -15.06
C THR A 42 7.85 -16.05 -16.24
N SER A 43 7.30 -16.99 -17.01
CA SER A 43 7.92 -17.58 -18.19
C SER A 43 7.18 -17.23 -19.48
N SER A 44 7.81 -16.45 -20.37
CA SER A 44 7.20 -16.01 -21.64
C SER A 44 8.15 -16.10 -22.84
N GLU A 45 7.59 -16.10 -24.05
CA GLU A 45 8.36 -16.12 -25.29
C GLU A 45 9.00 -14.75 -25.55
N GLY A 46 10.31 -14.64 -25.31
CA GLY A 46 11.10 -13.43 -25.54
C GLY A 46 11.79 -12.89 -24.30
N GLN A 47 11.38 -13.31 -23.10
CA GLN A 47 12.03 -12.93 -21.85
C GLN A 47 13.49 -13.44 -21.79
N PRO A 48 14.45 -12.64 -21.30
CA PRO A 48 15.80 -13.12 -21.06
C PRO A 48 15.84 -14.21 -19.97
N ALA A 49 16.84 -15.09 -20.04
CA ALA A 49 17.00 -16.17 -19.06
C ALA A 49 17.63 -15.65 -17.75
N ASN A 50 17.13 -16.15 -16.62
CA ASN A 50 17.77 -15.97 -15.32
C ASN A 50 19.15 -16.65 -15.30
N ALA A 51 20.15 -16.01 -14.71
CA ALA A 51 21.53 -16.51 -14.65
C ALA A 51 22.17 -16.24 -13.29
N SER A 52 23.27 -16.90 -12.96
CA SER A 52 24.03 -16.63 -11.74
C SER A 52 25.50 -17.07 -11.84
N SER A 53 26.32 -16.62 -10.88
CA SER A 53 27.68 -17.10 -10.68
C SER A 53 27.77 -18.57 -10.22
N GLY A 54 26.65 -19.17 -9.80
CA GLY A 54 26.62 -20.47 -9.10
C GLY A 54 27.17 -20.43 -7.67
N GLY A 55 27.22 -19.24 -7.06
CA GLY A 55 27.77 -18.99 -5.73
C GLY A 55 26.79 -19.19 -4.56
N ALA A 56 27.03 -18.46 -3.47
CA ALA A 56 26.19 -18.51 -2.27
C ALA A 56 24.92 -17.64 -2.36
N LEU A 57 24.95 -16.60 -3.21
CA LEU A 57 23.82 -15.73 -3.50
C LEU A 57 22.83 -16.42 -4.45
N GLN A 58 21.55 -16.50 -4.06
CA GLN A 58 20.47 -17.10 -4.85
C GLN A 58 19.18 -16.30 -4.69
N LEU A 59 18.43 -16.10 -5.78
CA LEU A 59 17.07 -15.56 -5.76
C LEU A 59 16.14 -16.66 -6.27
N ASN A 60 15.30 -17.21 -5.40
CA ASN A 60 14.40 -18.31 -5.78
C ASN A 60 13.25 -17.79 -6.67
N GLU A 61 12.72 -16.62 -6.36
CA GLU A 61 11.60 -15.99 -7.04
C GLU A 61 11.75 -14.47 -7.10
N LEU A 62 11.61 -13.88 -8.29
CA LEU A 62 11.40 -12.44 -8.45
C LEU A 62 9.90 -12.15 -8.30
N ARG A 63 9.48 -11.69 -7.11
CA ARG A 63 8.05 -11.43 -6.83
C ARG A 63 7.61 -10.14 -7.48
N VAL A 64 6.45 -10.17 -8.15
CA VAL A 64 5.78 -8.98 -8.69
C VAL A 64 4.35 -8.88 -8.19
N SER A 65 3.87 -7.65 -7.98
CA SER A 65 2.50 -7.45 -7.52
C SER A 65 1.46 -7.81 -8.58
N ARG A 66 1.79 -7.65 -9.87
CA ARG A 66 1.00 -8.15 -11.02
C ARG A 66 1.85 -8.20 -12.29
N ASN A 67 1.62 -9.18 -13.15
CA ASN A 67 2.22 -9.27 -14.49
C ASN A 67 1.28 -8.77 -15.60
N GLU A 68 -0.03 -8.66 -15.36
CA GLU A 68 -1.02 -8.26 -16.37
C GLU A 68 -1.94 -7.16 -15.84
N CYS A 69 -2.21 -6.16 -16.68
CA CYS A 69 -2.88 -4.93 -16.26
C CYS A 69 -3.31 -4.06 -17.46
N THR A 70 -4.12 -3.04 -17.19
CA THR A 70 -4.41 -1.96 -18.13
C THR A 70 -3.56 -0.73 -17.79
N SER A 71 -3.03 -0.05 -18.80
CA SER A 71 -2.30 1.21 -18.68
C SER A 71 -3.12 2.29 -17.96
N PRO A 72 -2.54 3.16 -17.12
CA PRO A 72 -1.20 3.10 -16.55
C PRO A 72 -1.12 1.96 -15.53
N CYS A 73 -0.05 1.19 -15.60
CA CYS A 73 0.14 0.00 -14.77
C CYS A 73 1.32 0.16 -13.80
N PRO A 74 1.06 0.66 -12.57
CA PRO A 74 2.01 0.50 -11.49
C PRO A 74 2.17 -0.99 -11.11
N VAL A 75 3.42 -1.45 -11.01
CA VAL A 75 3.81 -2.78 -10.53
C VAL A 75 4.89 -2.61 -9.47
N ILE A 76 4.77 -3.35 -8.36
CA ILE A 76 5.81 -3.44 -7.32
C ILE A 76 6.63 -4.71 -7.57
N PHE A 77 7.94 -4.59 -7.50
CA PHE A 77 8.92 -5.66 -7.66
C PHE A 77 9.66 -5.88 -6.35
N SER A 78 9.95 -7.13 -5.99
CA SER A 78 10.56 -7.49 -4.70
C SER A 78 11.49 -8.68 -4.81
N VAL A 79 12.67 -8.58 -4.18
CA VAL A 79 13.63 -9.68 -3.99
C VAL A 79 13.56 -10.23 -2.56
N ASP A 80 12.35 -10.47 -2.06
CA ASP A 80 12.12 -11.00 -0.70
C ASP A 80 12.45 -12.49 -0.54
N ASP A 81 12.59 -13.23 -1.65
CA ASP A 81 13.00 -14.64 -1.71
C ASP A 81 14.51 -14.79 -2.02
N LEU A 82 15.30 -13.92 -1.40
CA LEU A 82 16.74 -13.76 -1.60
C LEU A 82 17.52 -14.48 -0.48
N GLU A 83 18.26 -15.51 -0.86
CA GLU A 83 19.14 -16.27 0.02
C GLU A 83 20.61 -15.87 -0.19
N ASP A 84 21.32 -15.60 0.90
CA ASP A 84 22.80 -15.60 0.92
C ASP A 84 23.29 -16.04 2.30
N ALA A 85 23.84 -17.25 2.39
CA ALA A 85 24.39 -17.82 3.63
C ALA A 85 25.67 -17.14 4.14
N THR A 86 26.19 -16.12 3.43
CA THR A 86 27.37 -15.32 3.79
C THR A 86 27.02 -13.90 4.25
N ALA A 87 25.80 -13.42 4.01
CA ALA A 87 25.30 -12.15 4.49
C ALA A 87 24.78 -12.24 5.94
N VAL A 88 24.66 -11.09 6.62
CA VAL A 88 23.94 -11.01 7.91
C VAL A 88 22.44 -10.79 7.66
N ASN A 89 22.11 -10.04 6.61
CA ASN A 89 20.76 -9.85 6.11
C ASN A 89 20.80 -9.71 4.57
N PRO A 90 20.53 -10.78 3.79
CA PRO A 90 20.62 -10.74 2.32
C PRO A 90 19.80 -9.60 1.69
N PHE A 91 18.63 -9.30 2.27
CA PHE A 91 17.72 -8.23 1.83
C PHE A 91 18.31 -6.81 1.90
N THR A 92 19.37 -6.59 2.70
CA THR A 92 20.00 -5.26 2.86
C THR A 92 21.51 -5.25 2.62
N ASP A 93 22.15 -6.42 2.56
CA ASP A 93 23.61 -6.54 2.44
C ASP A 93 24.05 -6.78 0.98
N THR A 94 23.10 -7.09 0.10
CA THR A 94 23.31 -7.31 -1.34
C THR A 94 23.14 -6.02 -2.12
N GLY A 95 24.03 -5.77 -3.09
CA GLY A 95 23.89 -4.69 -4.06
C GLY A 95 22.90 -5.06 -5.17
N ILE A 96 22.08 -4.10 -5.59
CA ILE A 96 20.92 -4.32 -6.45
C ILE A 96 20.91 -3.31 -7.58
N TYR A 97 20.58 -3.75 -8.80
CA TYR A 97 20.22 -2.87 -9.92
C TYR A 97 18.91 -3.40 -10.52
N TRP A 98 17.93 -2.52 -10.62
CA TRP A 98 16.66 -2.75 -11.30
C TRP A 98 16.72 -2.15 -12.68
N ASP A 99 16.37 -2.95 -13.68
CA ASP A 99 16.14 -2.56 -15.06
C ASP A 99 14.65 -2.74 -15.32
N TYR A 100 13.91 -1.68 -15.66
CA TYR A 100 12.46 -1.81 -15.88
C TYR A 100 12.11 -2.33 -17.28
N GLY A 101 13.09 -2.50 -18.19
CA GLY A 101 12.82 -2.93 -19.57
C GLY A 101 11.97 -1.94 -20.38
N ASP A 102 11.91 -0.68 -19.94
CA ASP A 102 11.12 0.42 -20.50
C ASP A 102 12.08 1.56 -20.89
N GLU A 103 12.99 1.30 -21.85
CA GLU A 103 14.06 2.19 -22.36
C GLU A 103 13.58 3.55 -22.94
N GLN A 104 12.29 3.86 -22.80
CA GLN A 104 11.68 5.12 -23.26
C GLN A 104 10.97 5.85 -22.12
N ALA A 105 11.07 5.37 -20.87
CA ALA A 105 10.38 5.97 -19.73
C ALA A 105 10.84 7.41 -19.46
N ASP A 106 12.15 7.71 -19.52
CA ASP A 106 12.65 9.07 -19.32
C ASP A 106 12.40 9.98 -20.55
N GLU A 107 12.32 9.42 -21.77
CA GLU A 107 11.93 10.18 -22.98
C GLU A 107 10.44 10.54 -23.00
N ARG A 108 9.58 9.64 -22.47
CA ARG A 108 8.11 9.73 -22.50
C ARG A 108 7.55 10.51 -21.32
N ASP A 109 7.96 10.16 -20.11
CA ASP A 109 7.38 10.65 -18.85
C ASP A 109 8.34 11.59 -18.09
N GLY A 110 9.58 11.76 -18.57
CA GLY A 110 10.63 12.56 -17.93
C GLY A 110 11.21 11.93 -16.66
N LEU A 111 12.22 12.54 -16.05
CA LEU A 111 12.73 12.10 -14.74
C LEU A 111 11.66 12.22 -13.63
N TYR A 112 11.83 11.49 -12.52
CA TYR A 112 11.01 11.68 -11.32
C TYR A 112 11.22 13.06 -10.69
N THR A 113 10.18 13.91 -10.68
CA THR A 113 10.24 15.31 -10.20
C THR A 113 9.85 15.48 -8.74
N LYS A 114 10.13 14.45 -7.94
CA LYS A 114 9.96 14.39 -6.48
C LYS A 114 11.09 13.54 -5.88
N GLY A 115 11.20 13.54 -4.56
CA GLY A 115 12.23 12.79 -3.85
C GLY A 115 13.54 13.54 -3.63
N ALA A 116 14.46 12.86 -2.96
CA ALA A 116 15.72 13.41 -2.45
C ALA A 116 16.67 13.90 -3.55
N LYS A 117 16.84 13.14 -4.65
CA LYS A 117 17.68 13.52 -5.80
C LYS A 117 17.18 14.81 -6.47
N TYR A 118 15.86 14.92 -6.67
CA TYR A 118 15.24 16.13 -7.22
C TYR A 118 15.38 17.34 -6.28
N PHE A 119 15.18 17.14 -4.98
CA PHE A 119 15.39 18.17 -3.97
C PHE A 119 16.86 18.66 -3.93
N LEU A 120 17.83 17.75 -3.86
CA LEU A 120 19.27 18.07 -3.82
C LEU A 120 19.77 18.74 -5.11
N ALA A 121 19.15 18.45 -6.25
CA ALA A 121 19.37 19.16 -7.51
C ALA A 121 18.76 20.57 -7.55
N GLY A 122 18.12 21.03 -6.46
CA GLY A 122 17.48 22.34 -6.36
C GLY A 122 16.12 22.42 -7.06
N ARG A 123 15.42 21.29 -7.22
CA ARG A 123 14.12 21.16 -7.89
C ARG A 123 14.10 21.81 -9.29
N GLN A 124 15.14 21.55 -10.07
CA GLN A 124 15.31 22.10 -11.42
C GLN A 124 14.69 21.18 -12.49
N PRO A 125 14.11 21.71 -13.57
CA PRO A 125 13.62 20.89 -14.69
C PRO A 125 14.72 19.96 -15.23
N ASN A 126 14.32 18.75 -15.63
CA ASN A 126 15.21 17.70 -16.12
C ASN A 126 16.28 17.27 -15.09
N THR A 127 15.91 17.23 -13.81
CA THR A 127 16.67 16.58 -12.73
C THR A 127 15.75 15.64 -11.95
N GLY A 128 16.30 14.66 -11.23
CA GLY A 128 15.53 13.63 -10.54
C GLY A 128 16.20 12.26 -10.53
N ALA A 129 15.43 11.21 -10.24
CA ALA A 129 15.77 9.84 -10.57
C ALA A 129 15.28 9.48 -11.98
N SER A 130 15.91 8.47 -12.60
CA SER A 130 15.44 7.86 -13.84
C SER A 130 14.20 6.99 -13.59
N ARG A 131 13.32 6.93 -14.58
CA ARG A 131 12.19 5.98 -14.66
C ARG A 131 12.56 4.68 -15.38
N GLU A 132 13.79 4.52 -15.86
CA GLU A 132 14.28 3.35 -16.58
C GLU A 132 14.96 2.33 -15.66
N SER A 133 15.54 2.81 -14.54
CA SER A 133 16.29 1.97 -13.60
C SER A 133 16.36 2.50 -12.17
N ASP A 134 16.54 1.59 -11.21
CA ASP A 134 16.81 1.90 -9.80
C ASP A 134 18.00 1.12 -9.25
N THR A 135 18.52 1.53 -8.11
CA THR A 135 19.70 0.88 -7.50
C THR A 135 19.57 0.74 -5.99
N ASN A 136 20.10 -0.36 -5.45
CA ASN A 136 20.26 -0.64 -4.04
C ASN A 136 18.97 -0.45 -3.19
N THR A 137 17.83 -0.86 -3.73
CA THR A 137 16.57 -1.02 -2.98
C THR A 137 15.99 -2.43 -3.23
N PRO A 138 15.62 -3.21 -2.20
CA PRO A 138 15.17 -4.61 -2.36
C PRO A 138 13.70 -4.73 -2.74
N ILE A 139 12.93 -3.66 -2.59
CA ILE A 139 11.60 -3.49 -3.17
C ILE A 139 11.62 -2.19 -3.98
N THR A 140 11.02 -2.21 -5.17
CA THR A 140 10.86 -1.02 -6.02
C THR A 140 9.52 -1.02 -6.73
N MET A 141 9.22 0.05 -7.48
CA MET A 141 7.95 0.23 -8.16
C MET A 141 8.12 1.04 -9.45
N HIS A 142 7.58 0.55 -10.57
CA HIS A 142 7.51 1.29 -11.83
C HIS A 142 6.08 1.40 -12.32
N THR A 143 5.77 2.41 -13.15
CA THR A 143 4.47 2.58 -13.81
C THR A 143 4.62 2.51 -15.33
N TYR A 144 4.26 1.36 -15.89
CA TYR A 144 4.27 1.11 -17.33
C TYR A 144 3.07 1.76 -18.03
N SER A 145 3.29 2.29 -19.23
CA SER A 145 2.25 2.92 -20.06
C SER A 145 2.15 2.23 -21.42
N CYS A 146 0.93 2.00 -21.92
CA CYS A 146 0.70 1.43 -23.25
C CYS A 146 -0.41 2.21 -23.97
N GLU A 147 -0.08 2.82 -25.12
CA GLU A 147 -0.98 3.72 -25.86
C GLU A 147 -1.97 2.98 -26.78
N GLU A 148 -1.52 1.93 -27.46
CA GLU A 148 -2.32 1.14 -28.41
C GLU A 148 -2.05 -0.37 -28.27
N GLY A 149 -3.12 -1.18 -28.34
CA GLY A 149 -3.01 -2.63 -28.37
C GLY A 149 -2.56 -3.24 -27.04
N THR A 150 -1.39 -3.86 -27.04
CA THR A 150 -0.80 -4.52 -25.87
C THR A 150 0.71 -4.44 -25.97
N CYS A 151 1.35 -3.99 -24.90
CA CYS A 151 2.78 -3.78 -24.77
C CYS A 151 3.32 -4.83 -23.80
N THR A 152 4.50 -5.38 -24.07
CA THR A 152 5.15 -6.40 -23.23
C THR A 152 6.55 -5.91 -22.85
N TYR A 153 6.79 -5.84 -21.55
CA TYR A 153 8.04 -5.39 -20.95
C TYR A 153 8.73 -6.56 -20.26
N TYR A 154 10.06 -6.51 -20.20
CA TYR A 154 10.89 -7.51 -19.55
C TYR A 154 11.74 -6.86 -18.45
N PRO A 155 11.14 -6.43 -17.32
CA PRO A 155 11.91 -5.97 -16.17
C PRO A 155 12.83 -7.06 -15.64
N GLY A 156 14.03 -6.65 -15.26
CA GLY A 156 15.08 -7.48 -14.72
C GLY A 156 15.67 -6.90 -13.43
N VAL A 157 16.25 -7.78 -12.64
CA VAL A 157 17.09 -7.42 -11.49
C VAL A 157 18.44 -8.09 -11.64
N SER A 158 19.51 -7.38 -11.30
CA SER A 158 20.80 -7.98 -10.97
C SER A 158 21.13 -7.74 -9.50
N LEU A 159 21.79 -8.73 -8.92
CA LEU A 159 22.15 -8.81 -7.51
C LEU A 159 23.63 -9.16 -7.39
N LEU A 160 24.34 -8.57 -6.42
CA LEU A 160 25.77 -8.79 -6.18
C LEU A 160 26.09 -8.76 -4.67
N ASN A 161 26.67 -9.83 -4.14
CA ASN A 161 27.09 -9.88 -2.74
C ASN A 161 28.54 -9.38 -2.54
N ALA A 162 28.93 -9.22 -1.27
CA ALA A 162 30.27 -8.75 -0.90
C ALA A 162 31.42 -9.71 -1.29
N ASN A 163 31.13 -10.97 -1.66
CA ASN A 163 32.11 -11.94 -2.14
C ASN A 163 32.31 -11.89 -3.67
N GLY A 164 31.43 -11.21 -4.40
CA GLY A 164 31.42 -11.18 -5.87
C GLY A 164 30.53 -12.23 -6.53
N ASP A 165 29.72 -12.96 -5.75
CA ASP A 165 28.65 -13.78 -6.32
C ASP A 165 27.54 -12.88 -6.85
N TRP A 166 26.95 -13.26 -7.98
CA TRP A 166 25.91 -12.49 -8.63
C TRP A 166 24.76 -13.38 -9.11
N VAL A 167 23.58 -12.78 -9.22
CA VAL A 167 22.35 -13.38 -9.77
C VAL A 167 21.69 -12.35 -10.67
N THR A 168 21.11 -12.79 -11.78
CA THR A 168 20.13 -12.03 -12.57
C THR A 168 18.82 -12.79 -12.66
N ALA A 169 17.71 -12.08 -12.52
CA ALA A 169 16.38 -12.63 -12.73
C ALA A 169 15.51 -11.66 -13.51
N TRP A 170 14.62 -12.22 -14.32
CA TRP A 170 13.72 -11.48 -15.21
C TRP A 170 12.29 -11.93 -14.98
N THR A 171 11.35 -11.08 -15.37
CA THR A 171 9.92 -11.37 -15.38
C THR A 171 9.25 -10.60 -16.53
N THR A 172 7.99 -10.90 -16.81
CA THR A 172 7.22 -10.28 -17.90
C THR A 172 6.14 -9.40 -17.33
N VAL A 173 5.96 -8.19 -17.89
CA VAL A 173 4.79 -7.34 -17.61
C VAL A 173 4.07 -7.01 -18.91
N THR A 174 2.83 -7.46 -19.01
CA THR A 174 1.90 -7.26 -20.12
C THR A 174 0.92 -6.14 -19.78
N VAL A 175 0.93 -5.08 -20.58
CA VAL A 175 0.12 -3.88 -20.36
C VAL A 175 -0.80 -3.67 -21.54
N HIS A 176 -2.10 -3.76 -21.30
CA HIS A 176 -3.10 -3.46 -22.31
C HIS A 176 -3.37 -1.96 -22.40
N ALA A 177 -3.52 -1.44 -23.62
CA ALA A 177 -3.97 -0.08 -23.81
C ALA A 177 -5.42 0.09 -23.34
N VAL A 178 -5.76 1.26 -22.79
CA VAL A 178 -7.10 1.50 -22.20
C VAL A 178 -8.22 1.32 -23.22
N THR A 179 -7.96 1.59 -24.50
CA THR A 179 -8.88 1.40 -25.64
C THR A 179 -9.04 -0.06 -26.05
N SER A 180 -8.09 -0.93 -25.70
CA SER A 180 -8.13 -2.38 -25.95
C SER A 180 -8.89 -3.11 -24.84
N THR A 181 -8.64 -2.79 -23.57
CA THR A 181 -9.45 -3.33 -22.45
C THR A 181 -10.87 -2.77 -22.47
N PHE A 182 -11.01 -1.47 -22.70
CA PHE A 182 -12.30 -0.76 -22.69
C PHE A 182 -12.58 -0.13 -24.05
N PRO A 183 -13.15 -0.92 -25.01
CA PRO A 183 -13.62 -0.37 -26.27
C PRO A 183 -14.74 0.66 -26.04
N SER A 184 -15.07 1.45 -27.06
CA SER A 184 -16.06 2.52 -26.92
C SER A 184 -17.46 1.99 -26.51
N THR A 185 -17.82 0.77 -26.91
CA THR A 185 -19.06 0.09 -26.44
C THR A 185 -19.10 -0.16 -24.93
N SER A 186 -17.95 -0.21 -24.27
CA SER A 186 -17.79 -0.36 -22.82
C SER A 186 -17.36 0.95 -22.15
N THR A 187 -17.58 2.10 -22.83
CA THR A 187 -17.21 3.43 -22.35
C THR A 187 -18.43 4.34 -22.20
N VAL A 188 -18.51 5.06 -21.08
CA VAL A 188 -19.55 6.06 -20.79
C VAL A 188 -18.89 7.41 -20.51
N CYS A 189 -19.21 8.42 -21.32
CA CYS A 189 -18.72 9.79 -21.17
C CYS A 189 -19.74 10.67 -20.44
N TYR A 190 -19.30 11.42 -19.43
CA TYR A 190 -20.11 12.34 -18.63
C TYR A 190 -19.71 13.79 -18.91
N SER A 191 -20.69 14.64 -19.25
CA SER A 191 -20.48 16.09 -19.34
C SER A 191 -21.74 16.86 -19.00
N THR A 192 -21.67 17.65 -17.94
CA THR A 192 -22.63 18.66 -17.49
C THR A 192 -22.91 19.70 -18.57
N SER A 193 -21.87 20.14 -19.30
CA SER A 193 -22.03 21.10 -20.41
C SER A 193 -22.56 20.46 -21.70
N GLY A 194 -22.60 19.13 -21.77
CA GLY A 194 -22.89 18.37 -22.98
C GLY A 194 -21.75 18.40 -24.01
N ASN A 195 -20.55 18.86 -23.64
CA ASN A 195 -19.39 18.83 -24.53
C ASN A 195 -18.69 17.45 -24.47
N PHE A 196 -18.90 16.66 -25.52
CA PHE A 196 -18.30 15.34 -25.73
C PHE A 196 -17.11 15.35 -26.70
N ASP A 197 -16.46 16.50 -26.95
CA ASP A 197 -15.19 16.57 -27.69
C ASP A 197 -14.11 15.73 -26.97
N GLY A 198 -13.50 14.77 -27.67
CA GLY A 198 -12.56 13.81 -27.08
C GLY A 198 -13.20 12.56 -26.44
N CYS A 199 -14.54 12.47 -26.37
CA CYS A 199 -15.23 11.23 -26.02
C CYS A 199 -15.14 10.24 -27.21
N PRO A 200 -14.76 8.96 -26.99
CA PRO A 200 -14.61 7.98 -28.07
C PRO A 200 -15.87 7.80 -28.94
N ALA A 201 -15.65 7.55 -30.24
CA ALA A 201 -16.75 7.32 -31.17
C ALA A 201 -17.49 6.01 -30.84
N GLY A 202 -18.81 6.09 -30.64
CA GLY A 202 -19.64 4.97 -30.21
C GLY A 202 -19.82 4.82 -28.69
N ALA A 203 -19.11 5.60 -27.88
CA ALA A 203 -19.30 5.61 -26.43
C ALA A 203 -20.66 6.20 -26.04
N ALA A 204 -21.22 5.72 -24.93
CA ALA A 204 -22.42 6.30 -24.34
C ALA A 204 -22.12 7.73 -23.85
N ARG A 205 -23.13 8.62 -23.90
CA ARG A 205 -22.98 10.05 -23.59
C ARG A 205 -24.07 10.49 -22.63
N THR A 206 -23.67 10.94 -21.46
CA THR A 206 -24.56 11.29 -20.35
C THR A 206 -24.41 12.77 -20.03
N THR A 207 -25.44 13.57 -20.34
CA THR A 207 -25.44 15.01 -20.07
C THR A 207 -25.87 15.28 -18.63
N THR A 208 -24.95 15.13 -17.69
CA THR A 208 -25.18 15.27 -16.24
C THR A 208 -23.86 15.51 -15.50
N ASN A 209 -23.93 16.09 -14.31
CA ASN A 209 -22.84 16.10 -13.32
C ASN A 209 -22.95 14.93 -12.32
N MET A 210 -24.05 14.19 -12.29
CA MET A 210 -24.28 13.09 -11.35
C MET A 210 -23.65 11.79 -11.84
N LEU A 211 -22.71 11.25 -11.05
CA LEU A 211 -22.09 9.94 -11.28
C LEU A 211 -23.02 8.78 -10.87
N PRO A 212 -22.72 7.53 -11.29
CA PRO A 212 -23.50 6.36 -10.88
C PRO A 212 -23.58 6.24 -9.35
N LEU A 213 -24.74 5.82 -8.86
CA LEU A 213 -24.88 5.37 -7.47
C LEU A 213 -24.35 3.94 -7.35
N GLN A 214 -24.25 3.45 -6.12
CA GLN A 214 -23.60 2.18 -5.75
C GLN A 214 -23.73 1.04 -6.77
N ASP A 215 -24.96 0.63 -7.05
CA ASP A 215 -25.24 -0.55 -7.85
C ASP A 215 -25.17 -0.29 -9.37
N ASP A 216 -25.27 0.98 -9.76
CA ASP A 216 -25.22 1.45 -11.15
C ASP A 216 -23.81 1.38 -11.75
N TRP A 217 -22.76 1.31 -10.92
CA TRP A 217 -21.40 1.01 -11.37
C TRP A 217 -21.36 -0.40 -11.99
N GLN A 218 -20.95 -0.48 -13.25
CA GLN A 218 -20.85 -1.74 -14.01
C GLN A 218 -19.40 -2.22 -14.03
N SER A 219 -19.19 -3.52 -13.85
CA SER A 219 -17.87 -4.12 -14.09
C SER A 219 -17.46 -4.00 -15.56
N ASN A 220 -16.17 -4.12 -15.85
CA ASN A 220 -15.61 -4.10 -17.22
C ASN A 220 -15.97 -2.83 -18.01
N THR A 221 -16.07 -1.67 -17.32
CA THR A 221 -16.59 -0.41 -17.88
C THR A 221 -15.67 0.78 -17.59
N ARG A 222 -15.47 1.62 -18.60
CA ARG A 222 -14.72 2.88 -18.53
C ARG A 222 -15.63 4.08 -18.38
N TYR A 223 -15.38 4.89 -17.38
CA TYR A 223 -16.09 6.13 -17.07
C TYR A 223 -15.17 7.32 -17.40
N LEU A 224 -15.57 8.10 -18.40
CA LEU A 224 -14.84 9.28 -18.86
C LEU A 224 -15.53 10.56 -18.38
N LEU A 225 -14.87 11.33 -17.53
CA LEU A 225 -15.40 12.54 -16.93
C LEU A 225 -14.87 13.78 -17.67
N ARG A 226 -15.71 14.78 -17.95
CA ARG A 226 -15.24 15.94 -18.73
C ARG A 226 -14.25 16.77 -17.92
N GLY A 227 -13.03 16.91 -18.43
CA GLY A 227 -11.97 17.71 -17.81
C GLY A 227 -12.39 19.16 -17.57
N GLY A 228 -12.13 19.67 -16.36
CA GLY A 228 -12.55 21.00 -15.92
C GLY A 228 -14.03 21.13 -15.50
N GLU A 229 -14.79 20.04 -15.48
CA GLU A 229 -16.12 19.99 -14.85
C GLU A 229 -16.09 19.31 -13.47
N VAL A 230 -17.10 19.61 -12.64
CA VAL A 230 -17.25 19.08 -11.27
C VAL A 230 -18.41 18.09 -11.22
N PHE A 231 -18.14 16.92 -10.66
CA PHE A 231 -19.04 15.78 -10.60
C PHE A 231 -19.42 15.42 -9.15
N THR A 232 -20.69 15.09 -8.96
CA THR A 232 -21.35 14.85 -7.67
C THR A 232 -22.17 13.57 -7.72
N SER A 233 -22.89 13.25 -6.64
CA SER A 233 -23.99 12.28 -6.62
C SER A 233 -25.33 12.98 -6.33
N SER A 234 -26.37 12.20 -6.02
CA SER A 234 -27.63 12.70 -5.48
C SER A 234 -27.55 12.90 -3.96
N ASN A 235 -28.19 13.93 -3.41
CA ASN A 235 -28.30 14.15 -1.96
C ASN A 235 -28.98 12.94 -1.25
N PRO A 236 -28.38 12.29 -0.23
CA PRO A 236 -27.12 12.63 0.45
C PRO A 236 -25.85 12.23 -0.33
N PRO A 237 -24.81 13.08 -0.35
CA PRO A 237 -23.63 12.90 -1.18
C PRO A 237 -22.88 11.60 -0.87
N ARG A 238 -22.95 10.65 -1.80
CA ARG A 238 -22.37 9.31 -1.73
C ARG A 238 -22.06 8.81 -3.14
N ILE A 239 -20.78 8.83 -3.51
CA ILE A 239 -20.29 8.14 -4.71
C ILE A 239 -19.52 6.92 -4.20
N CYS A 240 -19.97 5.70 -4.51
CA CYS A 240 -19.20 4.51 -4.16
C CYS A 240 -19.36 3.40 -5.20
N ILE A 241 -18.32 2.59 -5.37
CA ILE A 241 -18.37 1.32 -6.07
C ILE A 241 -18.72 0.24 -5.03
N ALA A 242 -19.79 -0.53 -5.29
CA ALA A 242 -20.20 -1.65 -4.44
C ALA A 242 -19.11 -2.73 -4.34
N TYR A 243 -19.16 -3.55 -3.28
CA TYR A 243 -18.53 -4.87 -3.35
C TYR A 243 -19.11 -5.69 -4.52
N ASN A 244 -18.39 -6.72 -4.95
CA ASN A 244 -18.70 -7.53 -6.12
C ASN A 244 -18.69 -6.69 -7.42
N ARG A 245 -17.61 -5.94 -7.66
CA ARG A 245 -17.33 -5.18 -8.90
C ARG A 245 -15.86 -5.25 -9.29
N GLU A 246 -15.59 -5.33 -10.58
CA GLU A 246 -14.23 -5.48 -11.13
C GLU A 246 -13.99 -4.68 -12.42
N ASN A 247 -12.72 -4.42 -12.75
CA ASN A 247 -12.29 -3.82 -14.02
C ASN A 247 -13.05 -2.50 -14.31
N ILE A 248 -12.92 -1.52 -13.42
CA ILE A 248 -13.54 -0.19 -13.56
C ILE A 248 -12.43 0.86 -13.73
N TYR A 249 -12.49 1.60 -14.82
CA TYR A 249 -11.51 2.63 -15.15
C TYR A 249 -12.16 4.02 -15.19
N ILE A 250 -11.70 4.95 -14.35
CA ILE A 250 -12.25 6.31 -14.25
C ILE A 250 -11.16 7.31 -14.64
N SER A 251 -11.40 8.15 -15.64
CA SER A 251 -10.45 9.23 -15.99
C SER A 251 -11.09 10.47 -16.59
N SER A 252 -10.35 11.58 -16.61
CA SER A 252 -10.74 12.75 -17.40
C SER A 252 -10.73 12.47 -18.92
N PHE A 253 -11.47 13.28 -19.67
CA PHE A 253 -11.35 13.43 -21.13
C PHE A 253 -11.54 14.89 -21.58
N GLY A 254 -11.06 15.20 -22.79
CA GLY A 254 -11.23 16.50 -23.44
C GLY A 254 -9.94 17.31 -23.53
N ALA A 255 -9.95 18.36 -24.36
CA ALA A 255 -8.80 19.23 -24.55
C ALA A 255 -8.62 20.24 -23.41
N GLY A 256 -7.37 20.53 -23.04
CA GLY A 256 -7.01 21.60 -22.09
C GLY A 256 -6.28 21.14 -20.82
N GLY A 257 -6.11 19.83 -20.59
CA GLY A 257 -5.32 19.29 -19.48
C GLY A 257 -5.92 19.48 -18.07
N LEU A 258 -7.12 20.08 -17.96
CA LEU A 258 -7.81 20.22 -16.68
C LEU A 258 -8.38 18.87 -16.25
N LYS A 259 -8.05 18.45 -15.02
CA LYS A 259 -8.68 17.30 -14.36
C LYS A 259 -10.17 17.57 -14.15
N ALA A 260 -11.00 16.53 -14.30
CA ALA A 260 -12.36 16.50 -13.81
C ALA A 260 -12.34 16.34 -12.28
N GLU A 261 -13.20 17.06 -11.57
CA GLU A 261 -13.27 16.98 -10.11
C GLU A 261 -14.39 16.07 -9.64
N ILE A 262 -14.07 15.10 -8.78
CA ILE A 262 -15.01 14.34 -7.97
C ILE A 262 -15.04 15.03 -6.60
N SER A 263 -16.00 15.94 -6.39
CA SER A 263 -16.01 16.87 -5.25
C SER A 263 -16.60 16.31 -3.96
N GLU A 264 -16.92 15.01 -3.94
CA GLU A 264 -17.52 14.29 -2.81
C GLU A 264 -16.65 13.08 -2.44
N PRO A 265 -16.71 12.58 -1.20
CA PRO A 265 -16.00 11.35 -0.82
C PRO A 265 -16.39 10.17 -1.71
N PHE A 266 -15.38 9.54 -2.31
CA PHE A 266 -15.53 8.37 -3.18
C PHE A 266 -15.23 7.10 -2.40
N GLY A 267 -16.09 6.09 -2.48
CA GLY A 267 -15.90 4.78 -1.83
C GLY A 267 -15.60 3.64 -2.81
N ILE A 268 -14.81 2.66 -2.38
CA ILE A 268 -14.68 1.36 -3.06
C ILE A 268 -14.87 0.26 -2.00
N GLY A 269 -15.85 -0.62 -2.22
CA GLY A 269 -16.18 -1.70 -1.30
C GLY A 269 -17.20 -1.27 -0.24
N ALA A 270 -18.47 -1.15 -0.65
CA ALA A 270 -19.56 -0.67 0.19
C ALA A 270 -20.78 -1.61 0.24
N ASP A 271 -21.56 -1.46 1.33
CA ASP A 271 -22.87 -2.03 1.61
C ASP A 271 -24.02 -1.15 1.07
N SER A 272 -25.21 -1.73 0.94
CA SER A 272 -26.42 -1.15 0.35
C SER A 272 -26.77 0.29 0.80
N GLY A 273 -26.75 1.21 -0.17
CA GLY A 273 -26.99 2.65 -0.01
C GLY A 273 -25.72 3.50 0.08
N CYS A 274 -24.53 2.94 -0.18
CA CYS A 274 -23.23 3.53 0.18
C CYS A 274 -23.19 3.94 1.67
N SER A 275 -23.96 3.27 2.53
CA SER A 275 -24.24 3.70 3.91
C SER A 275 -23.22 3.15 4.89
N ASP A 276 -22.85 1.89 4.71
CA ASP A 276 -21.81 1.20 5.44
C ASP A 276 -20.73 0.67 4.48
N LEU A 277 -19.55 0.37 5.02
CA LEU A 277 -18.45 -0.35 4.35
C LEU A 277 -18.27 -1.76 4.94
N ILE A 278 -19.05 -2.09 5.97
CA ILE A 278 -19.18 -3.42 6.58
C ILE A 278 -20.04 -4.35 5.71
N VAL A 279 -19.73 -5.64 5.75
CA VAL A 279 -20.63 -6.73 5.34
C VAL A 279 -20.73 -7.78 6.45
N ASN A 280 -21.82 -8.55 6.47
CA ASN A 280 -21.95 -9.74 7.31
C ASN A 280 -21.72 -11.04 6.50
N ASP A 281 -21.52 -12.16 7.18
CA ASP A 281 -21.28 -13.48 6.56
C ASP A 281 -22.29 -13.84 5.46
N ALA A 282 -23.57 -13.47 5.61
CA ALA A 282 -24.60 -13.77 4.62
C ALA A 282 -24.52 -12.90 3.35
N GLN A 283 -23.95 -11.70 3.45
CA GLN A 283 -23.60 -10.87 2.28
C GLN A 283 -22.34 -11.38 1.58
N VAL A 284 -21.33 -11.85 2.33
CA VAL A 284 -20.09 -12.39 1.76
C VAL A 284 -20.35 -13.57 0.82
N LEU A 285 -21.30 -14.46 1.17
CA LEU A 285 -21.72 -15.58 0.32
C LEU A 285 -22.32 -15.18 -1.04
N ALA A 286 -22.61 -13.90 -1.26
CA ALA A 286 -23.08 -13.35 -2.54
C ALA A 286 -21.99 -12.62 -3.35
N ILE A 287 -20.75 -12.51 -2.82
CA ILE A 287 -19.62 -11.86 -3.49
C ILE A 287 -18.79 -12.94 -4.20
N SER A 288 -18.65 -12.80 -5.52
CA SER A 288 -17.92 -13.73 -6.39
C SER A 288 -16.56 -13.20 -6.87
N ILE A 289 -16.29 -11.90 -6.73
CA ILE A 289 -15.00 -11.29 -7.11
C ILE A 289 -13.92 -11.56 -6.03
N PRO A 290 -12.73 -12.09 -6.38
CA PRO A 290 -11.59 -12.20 -5.46
C PRO A 290 -11.17 -10.85 -4.88
N GLY A 291 -10.91 -10.79 -3.57
CA GLY A 291 -10.71 -9.53 -2.86
C GLY A 291 -11.97 -8.66 -2.75
N TRP A 292 -13.14 -9.16 -3.12
CA TRP A 292 -14.45 -8.48 -3.20
C TRP A 292 -14.56 -7.31 -4.20
N ASN A 293 -13.46 -6.62 -4.49
CA ASN A 293 -13.30 -5.69 -5.62
C ASN A 293 -11.95 -5.95 -6.30
N ARG A 294 -11.87 -5.86 -7.64
CA ARG A 294 -10.63 -6.11 -8.40
C ARG A 294 -10.39 -5.05 -9.48
N ASN A 295 -9.13 -4.64 -9.70
CA ASN A 295 -8.73 -3.78 -10.83
C ASN A 295 -9.58 -2.50 -10.95
N ILE A 296 -9.62 -1.70 -9.89
CA ILE A 296 -10.30 -0.39 -9.90
C ILE A 296 -9.24 0.69 -10.05
N THR A 297 -9.32 1.45 -11.14
CA THR A 297 -8.26 2.37 -11.59
C THR A 297 -8.82 3.77 -11.77
N LEU A 298 -8.32 4.73 -10.98
CA LEU A 298 -8.63 6.16 -11.10
C LEU A 298 -7.39 6.86 -11.64
N VAL A 299 -7.55 7.64 -12.72
CA VAL A 299 -6.44 8.22 -13.48
C VAL A 299 -6.74 9.64 -13.91
N ASN A 300 -5.82 10.60 -13.71
CA ASN A 300 -5.96 11.97 -14.23
C ASN A 300 -7.31 12.57 -13.81
N VAL A 301 -7.59 12.60 -12.51
CA VAL A 301 -8.77 13.23 -11.90
C VAL A 301 -8.39 13.95 -10.62
N ARG A 302 -9.18 14.97 -10.27
CA ARG A 302 -9.14 15.63 -8.97
C ARG A 302 -10.14 14.95 -8.06
N LEU A 303 -9.72 14.50 -6.88
CA LEU A 303 -10.50 13.64 -6.00
C LEU A 303 -10.53 14.19 -4.58
N HIS A 304 -11.72 14.50 -4.07
CA HIS A 304 -11.90 15.02 -2.70
C HIS A 304 -11.25 14.11 -1.65
N SER A 305 -11.62 12.83 -1.65
CA SER A 305 -11.07 11.83 -0.73
C SER A 305 -11.51 10.43 -1.12
N LEU A 306 -10.67 9.43 -0.90
CA LEU A 306 -10.98 8.02 -1.13
C LEU A 306 -11.26 7.27 0.19
N ARG A 307 -12.27 6.39 0.17
CA ARG A 307 -12.60 5.45 1.23
C ARG A 307 -12.51 4.02 0.68
N LEU A 308 -11.79 3.15 1.37
CA LEU A 308 -11.61 1.75 1.01
C LEU A 308 -12.33 0.87 2.04
N GLY A 309 -13.09 -0.10 1.56
CA GLY A 309 -13.74 -1.13 2.37
C GLY A 309 -12.74 -2.17 2.88
N MET A 310 -13.28 -3.23 3.50
CA MET A 310 -12.52 -4.23 4.25
C MET A 310 -11.61 -5.14 3.40
N SER A 311 -11.84 -5.24 2.10
CA SER A 311 -11.08 -6.07 1.15
C SER A 311 -11.09 -5.45 -0.24
N PHE A 312 -9.98 -5.60 -0.97
CA PHE A 312 -9.82 -5.17 -2.37
C PHE A 312 -8.58 -5.82 -3.01
N SER A 313 -8.57 -5.93 -4.33
CA SER A 313 -7.42 -6.32 -5.14
C SER A 313 -7.10 -5.26 -6.19
N ASP A 314 -5.83 -4.87 -6.23
CA ASP A 314 -5.23 -4.09 -7.32
C ASP A 314 -5.91 -2.73 -7.61
N ILE A 315 -6.11 -1.94 -6.54
CA ILE A 315 -6.60 -0.56 -6.61
C ILE A 315 -5.47 0.36 -7.07
N THR A 316 -5.70 1.14 -8.13
CA THR A 316 -4.70 2.02 -8.75
C THR A 316 -5.14 3.47 -8.72
N LEU A 317 -4.32 4.33 -8.13
CA LEU A 317 -4.40 5.79 -8.22
C LEU A 317 -3.19 6.31 -8.99
N HIS A 318 -3.41 6.89 -10.18
CA HIS A 318 -2.35 7.51 -10.96
C HIS A 318 -2.71 8.93 -11.46
N ASP A 319 -1.76 9.86 -11.45
CA ASP A 319 -1.99 11.26 -11.80
C ASP A 319 -3.19 11.87 -11.04
N ILE A 320 -3.25 11.67 -9.72
CA ILE A 320 -4.38 12.14 -8.89
C ILE A 320 -4.04 13.43 -8.17
N ASP A 321 -4.94 14.41 -8.31
CA ASP A 321 -4.94 15.66 -7.55
C ASP A 321 -5.87 15.53 -6.34
N MET A 322 -5.31 15.51 -5.13
CA MET A 322 -6.05 15.75 -3.88
C MET A 322 -5.48 16.98 -3.14
N ASP A 323 -5.11 18.04 -3.84
CA ASP A 323 -4.76 19.32 -3.23
C ASP A 323 -6.04 20.07 -2.81
N TYR A 324 -6.41 19.91 -1.55
CA TYR A 324 -7.54 20.57 -0.91
C TYR A 324 -7.10 21.57 0.17
N GLU A 325 -5.84 22.03 0.14
CA GLU A 325 -5.23 22.91 1.16
C GLU A 325 -6.13 24.08 1.59
N THR A 326 -6.75 24.75 0.61
CA THR A 326 -7.61 25.93 0.82
C THR A 326 -9.11 25.63 0.91
N SER A 327 -9.51 24.35 0.80
CA SER A 327 -10.92 23.94 0.78
C SER A 327 -11.59 24.08 2.15
N VAL A 328 -12.85 24.52 2.16
CA VAL A 328 -13.70 24.54 3.37
C VAL A 328 -14.49 23.24 3.58
N THR A 329 -14.51 22.32 2.61
CA THR A 329 -15.22 21.02 2.71
C THR A 329 -14.37 19.91 3.32
N GLY A 330 -13.08 20.17 3.56
CA GLY A 330 -12.08 19.14 3.78
C GLY A 330 -11.56 18.59 2.45
N GLY A 331 -11.12 17.34 2.49
CA GLY A 331 -10.50 16.63 1.37
C GLY A 331 -9.01 16.34 1.64
N GLY A 332 -8.33 15.77 0.65
CA GLY A 332 -6.90 15.43 0.75
C GLY A 332 -6.62 14.24 1.66
N TYR A 333 -7.42 13.17 1.54
CA TYR A 333 -7.15 11.91 2.26
C TYR A 333 -7.62 10.63 1.52
N VAL A 334 -6.94 9.54 1.81
CA VAL A 334 -7.29 8.15 1.51
C VAL A 334 -7.35 7.38 2.82
N ILE A 335 -8.45 6.69 3.09
CA ILE A 335 -8.61 5.93 4.33
C ILE A 335 -9.25 4.56 4.07
N MET A 336 -8.73 3.51 4.71
CA MET A 336 -9.41 2.23 4.83
C MET A 336 -10.25 2.25 6.10
N GLU A 337 -11.52 1.89 6.00
CA GLU A 337 -12.48 1.92 7.12
C GLU A 337 -12.97 0.50 7.43
N ASN A 338 -13.26 0.25 8.71
CA ASN A 338 -13.82 -1.01 9.23
C ASN A 338 -12.98 -2.28 8.99
N SER A 339 -11.70 -2.19 8.59
CA SER A 339 -10.84 -3.35 8.30
C SER A 339 -10.70 -4.34 9.47
N ASN A 340 -10.78 -3.88 10.73
CA ASN A 340 -10.80 -4.73 11.93
C ASN A 340 -12.19 -5.23 12.36
N TYR A 341 -13.27 -4.94 11.62
CA TYR A 341 -14.65 -5.24 12.05
C TYR A 341 -14.87 -6.73 12.35
N CYS A 342 -14.33 -7.63 11.52
CA CYS A 342 -14.44 -9.08 11.72
C CYS A 342 -13.78 -9.58 13.01
N SER A 343 -12.85 -8.82 13.60
CA SER A 343 -12.23 -9.13 14.89
C SER A 343 -13.05 -8.57 16.07
N ASN A 344 -13.82 -7.50 15.82
CA ASN A 344 -14.57 -6.78 16.84
C ASN A 344 -16.06 -7.19 16.90
N ASN A 345 -16.60 -7.84 15.87
CA ASN A 345 -17.99 -8.30 15.85
C ASN A 345 -18.12 -9.74 15.29
N ALA A 346 -19.06 -10.51 15.85
CA ALA A 346 -19.35 -11.89 15.47
C ALA A 346 -20.28 -12.05 14.26
N ASP A 347 -20.79 -10.94 13.68
CA ASP A 347 -21.63 -10.95 12.48
C ASP A 347 -20.84 -11.22 11.18
N LEU A 348 -19.50 -11.20 11.24
CA LEU A 348 -18.58 -11.46 10.12
C LEU A 348 -17.35 -12.22 10.63
N LEU A 349 -17.16 -13.47 10.22
CA LEU A 349 -15.97 -14.25 10.59
C LEU A 349 -14.76 -13.79 9.77
N CYS A 350 -13.62 -13.48 10.42
CA CYS A 350 -12.42 -13.03 9.68
C CYS A 350 -11.94 -14.02 8.61
N GLY A 351 -12.11 -15.33 8.81
CA GLY A 351 -11.77 -16.35 7.81
C GLY A 351 -12.60 -16.27 6.51
N ASN A 352 -13.70 -15.52 6.50
CA ASN A 352 -14.50 -15.24 5.30
C ASN A 352 -14.08 -13.95 4.59
N VAL A 353 -13.20 -13.14 5.19
CA VAL A 353 -12.73 -11.86 4.63
C VAL A 353 -11.38 -12.07 3.93
N PRO A 354 -11.25 -11.85 2.61
CA PRO A 354 -9.96 -11.91 1.94
C PRO A 354 -9.05 -10.77 2.40
N LEU A 355 -7.74 -11.03 2.43
CA LEU A 355 -6.73 -9.99 2.63
C LEU A 355 -6.68 -9.05 1.41
N PRO A 356 -6.51 -7.73 1.60
CA PRO A 356 -6.31 -6.82 0.48
C PRO A 356 -4.99 -7.13 -0.24
N ARG A 357 -5.05 -7.25 -1.57
CA ARG A 357 -3.91 -7.70 -2.37
C ARG A 357 -2.96 -6.57 -2.76
N GLY A 358 -3.49 -5.48 -3.31
CA GLY A 358 -2.68 -4.42 -3.93
C GLY A 358 -3.32 -3.03 -3.86
N LEU A 359 -2.54 -2.03 -3.43
CA LEU A 359 -2.89 -0.61 -3.46
C LEU A 359 -1.69 0.20 -3.97
N TYR A 360 -1.89 0.94 -5.07
CA TYR A 360 -0.82 1.62 -5.78
C TYR A 360 -1.10 3.12 -5.93
N PHE A 361 -0.16 3.95 -5.50
CA PHE A 361 -0.14 5.39 -5.69
C PHE A 361 1.03 5.75 -6.61
N SER A 362 0.76 6.37 -7.76
CA SER A 362 1.78 6.74 -8.74
C SER A 362 1.54 8.17 -9.26
N SER A 363 2.47 9.10 -9.10
CA SER A 363 2.25 10.51 -9.51
C SER A 363 1.02 11.14 -8.81
N VAL A 364 0.93 11.02 -7.49
CA VAL A 364 -0.25 11.45 -6.69
C VAL A 364 0.11 12.56 -5.71
N ASP A 365 -0.62 13.67 -5.74
CA ASP A 365 -0.46 14.79 -4.80
C ASP A 365 -1.62 14.80 -3.78
N ILE A 366 -1.32 14.78 -2.48
CA ILE A 366 -2.30 14.77 -1.39
C ILE A 366 -1.99 15.88 -0.36
N LYS A 367 -2.81 16.94 -0.37
CA LYS A 367 -2.75 18.00 0.63
C LYS A 367 -4.10 18.17 1.29
N GLY A 368 -4.19 17.77 2.56
CA GLY A 368 -5.37 18.00 3.38
C GLY A 368 -5.70 19.48 3.52
N SER A 369 -6.98 19.78 3.75
CA SER A 369 -7.42 21.15 4.04
C SER A 369 -6.78 21.71 5.31
N ARG A 370 -6.40 22.99 5.32
CA ARG A 370 -6.04 23.71 6.56
C ARG A 370 -7.25 24.20 7.37
N VAL A 371 -8.47 24.07 6.81
CA VAL A 371 -9.74 24.54 7.42
C VAL A 371 -10.48 23.38 8.09
N LEU A 372 -10.60 22.24 7.40
CA LEU A 372 -11.16 20.99 7.92
C LEU A 372 -10.11 19.89 7.75
N ILE A 373 -9.14 19.91 8.67
CA ILE A 373 -7.90 19.14 8.60
C ILE A 373 -8.19 17.64 8.71
N PRO A 374 -7.78 16.81 7.73
CA PRO A 374 -7.91 15.36 7.85
C PRO A 374 -6.99 14.85 8.96
N GLY A 375 -7.45 13.85 9.72
CA GLY A 375 -6.64 13.25 10.79
C GLY A 375 -5.28 12.77 10.27
N ILE A 376 -5.33 12.05 9.14
CA ILE A 376 -4.20 11.43 8.46
C ILE A 376 -4.45 11.55 6.94
N ASN A 377 -3.41 11.70 6.11
CA ASN A 377 -3.60 11.74 4.65
C ASN A 377 -3.80 10.34 4.03
N ILE A 378 -3.03 9.34 4.46
CA ILE A 378 -3.17 7.95 4.03
C ILE A 378 -3.20 7.07 5.28
N GLY A 379 -4.40 6.60 5.64
CA GLY A 379 -4.64 5.79 6.84
C GLY A 379 -5.18 4.40 6.49
N LEU A 380 -4.40 3.36 6.73
CA LEU A 380 -4.83 1.96 6.59
C LEU A 380 -4.89 1.33 7.98
N LEU A 381 -6.03 1.42 8.67
CA LEU A 381 -6.11 1.32 10.15
C LEU A 381 -7.39 0.63 10.67
N PRO A 382 -7.31 -0.15 11.76
CA PRO A 382 -6.35 -1.22 12.06
C PRO A 382 -6.76 -2.53 11.38
N ASN A 383 -5.98 -3.60 11.53
CA ASN A 383 -6.05 -4.85 10.79
C ASN A 383 -6.14 -4.61 9.27
N SER A 384 -5.34 -3.70 8.67
CA SER A 384 -5.48 -3.41 7.24
C SER A 384 -4.92 -4.54 6.38
N CYS A 385 -3.68 -4.96 6.65
CA CYS A 385 -2.98 -6.11 6.06
C CYS A 385 -2.97 -6.13 4.53
N VAL A 386 -2.60 -5.00 3.92
CA VAL A 386 -2.41 -4.92 2.47
C VAL A 386 -1.12 -5.63 2.07
N SER A 387 -1.21 -6.58 1.14
CA SER A 387 -0.07 -7.43 0.78
C SER A 387 1.00 -6.67 -0.02
N PHE A 388 0.57 -5.86 -1.00
CA PHE A 388 1.42 -4.97 -1.80
C PHE A 388 0.94 -3.52 -1.68
N LEU A 389 1.79 -2.63 -1.15
CA LEU A 389 1.48 -1.21 -0.95
C LEU A 389 2.60 -0.35 -1.51
N GLY A 390 2.30 0.49 -2.51
CA GLY A 390 3.33 1.21 -3.26
C GLY A 390 3.03 2.70 -3.41
N PHE A 391 4.05 3.52 -3.15
CA PHE A 391 4.03 4.97 -3.32
C PHE A 391 5.21 5.40 -4.20
N LEU A 392 4.90 5.88 -5.39
CA LEU A 392 5.84 6.31 -6.42
C LEU A 392 5.52 7.72 -6.87
N ASP A 393 6.49 8.63 -6.91
CA ASP A 393 6.29 10.02 -7.38
C ASP A 393 5.11 10.70 -6.63
N VAL A 394 4.97 10.48 -5.31
CA VAL A 394 3.88 11.07 -4.51
C VAL A 394 4.34 12.31 -3.76
N SER A 395 3.43 13.28 -3.57
CA SER A 395 3.61 14.40 -2.64
C SER A 395 2.54 14.34 -1.56
N ILE A 396 2.91 14.37 -0.29
CA ILE A 396 1.96 14.34 0.83
C ILE A 396 2.38 15.35 1.90
N GLU A 397 1.44 16.23 2.28
CA GLU A 397 1.77 17.36 3.16
C GLU A 397 0.89 17.52 4.41
N ILE A 398 -0.39 17.88 4.26
CA ILE A 398 -1.16 18.51 5.36
C ILE A 398 -2.08 17.51 6.07
N ALA A 399 -1.85 17.29 7.37
CA ALA A 399 -2.69 16.42 8.23
C ALA A 399 -2.74 16.91 9.68
N PHE A 400 -3.51 16.23 10.55
CA PHE A 400 -3.51 16.46 11.99
C PHE A 400 -2.41 15.65 12.72
N GLU A 401 -2.10 14.43 12.25
CA GLU A 401 -1.22 13.49 12.97
C GLU A 401 -0.12 12.85 12.12
N HIS A 402 -0.49 12.20 11.02
CA HIS A 402 0.45 11.46 10.15
C HIS A 402 0.18 11.79 8.67
N ASN A 403 1.19 11.72 7.80
CA ASN A 403 0.92 11.70 6.36
C ASN A 403 0.57 10.28 5.91
N ILE A 404 1.43 9.31 6.20
CA ILE A 404 1.19 7.89 5.98
C ILE A 404 1.15 7.19 7.34
N ARG A 405 0.07 6.47 7.62
CA ARG A 405 -0.01 5.50 8.73
C ARG A 405 -0.62 4.20 8.23
N VAL A 406 0.13 3.12 8.35
CA VAL A 406 -0.25 1.78 7.92
C VAL A 406 -0.17 0.86 9.13
N GLU A 407 -1.28 0.19 9.42
CA GLU A 407 -1.36 -0.87 10.43
C GLU A 407 -1.56 -2.18 9.66
N CYS A 408 -0.54 -3.05 9.72
CA CYS A 408 -0.33 -4.29 8.96
C CYS A 408 -0.15 -4.11 7.44
N SER A 409 1.02 -4.47 6.91
CA SER A 409 1.32 -4.57 5.47
C SER A 409 2.49 -5.53 5.16
N SER A 410 2.40 -6.34 4.09
CA SER A 410 3.45 -7.34 3.83
C SER A 410 4.65 -6.79 3.06
N ARG A 411 4.42 -6.01 2.01
CA ARG A 411 5.46 -5.44 1.13
C ARG A 411 5.11 -3.97 0.85
N THR A 412 5.78 -3.06 1.57
CA THR A 412 5.51 -1.61 1.49
C THR A 412 6.70 -0.84 0.93
N VAL A 413 6.49 -0.09 -0.16
CA VAL A 413 7.55 0.68 -0.83
C VAL A 413 7.17 2.15 -1.01
N VAL A 414 8.08 3.05 -0.63
CA VAL A 414 7.96 4.50 -0.84
C VAL A 414 9.21 5.00 -1.55
N ILE A 415 9.08 5.45 -2.80
CA ILE A 415 10.22 5.88 -3.62
C ILE A 415 9.97 7.16 -4.41
N HIS A 416 11.05 7.93 -4.62
CA HIS A 416 11.08 9.20 -5.37
C HIS A 416 9.94 10.16 -4.96
N SER A 417 9.72 10.33 -3.66
CA SER A 417 8.50 10.94 -3.12
C SER A 417 8.77 12.00 -2.05
N ASP A 418 7.87 12.99 -1.98
CA ASP A 418 7.93 14.15 -1.09
C ASP A 418 6.94 13.97 0.07
N ILE A 419 7.42 13.60 1.26
CA ILE A 419 6.60 13.47 2.47
C ILE A 419 6.94 14.64 3.41
N ASN A 420 6.19 15.73 3.31
CA ASN A 420 6.51 17.02 3.90
C ASN A 420 6.26 17.09 5.42
N GLY A 421 5.29 16.36 5.97
CA GLY A 421 5.07 16.33 7.42
C GLY A 421 4.37 17.56 8.02
N ASN A 422 3.51 18.26 7.27
CA ASN A 422 2.84 19.47 7.75
C ASN A 422 1.68 19.11 8.70
N HIS A 423 2.03 18.67 9.91
CA HIS A 423 1.07 18.20 10.91
C HIS A 423 0.60 19.36 11.81
N ILE A 424 -0.64 19.80 11.64
CA ILE A 424 -1.22 20.98 12.31
C ILE A 424 -1.73 20.64 13.74
N GLY A 425 -1.85 19.37 14.09
CA GLY A 425 -2.35 18.93 15.40
C GLY A 425 -1.34 19.11 16.55
N THR A 426 -1.83 19.57 17.70
CA THR A 426 -0.99 19.93 18.87
C THR A 426 -0.72 18.80 19.86
N ASN A 427 -1.40 17.67 19.72
CA ASN A 427 -1.46 16.59 20.71
C ASN A 427 -0.96 15.27 20.09
N GLY A 428 -0.24 14.46 20.87
CA GLY A 428 0.32 13.18 20.40
C GLY A 428 1.59 13.33 19.57
N ASP A 429 2.29 12.22 19.36
CA ASP A 429 3.48 12.14 18.52
C ASP A 429 3.15 12.37 17.04
N LYS A 430 4.03 13.07 16.32
CA LYS A 430 3.86 13.41 14.90
C LYS A 430 4.93 12.78 14.02
N HIS A 431 4.49 12.23 12.89
CA HIS A 431 5.33 11.44 11.98
C HIS A 431 4.90 11.59 10.51
N GLY A 432 5.87 11.74 9.60
CA GLY A 432 5.60 11.71 8.16
C GLY A 432 5.10 10.32 7.74
N ILE A 433 5.87 9.28 8.06
CA ILE A 433 5.53 7.88 7.79
C ILE A 433 5.47 7.08 9.09
N THR A 434 4.47 6.23 9.23
CA THR A 434 4.34 5.27 10.32
C THR A 434 3.89 3.92 9.77
N LEU A 435 4.75 2.90 9.88
CA LEU A 435 4.36 1.50 9.72
C LEU A 435 4.22 0.87 11.12
N ARG A 436 3.17 0.09 11.29
CA ARG A 436 2.82 -0.60 12.53
C ARG A 436 2.47 -2.06 12.19
N PRO A 437 3.28 -3.03 12.62
CA PRO A 437 2.88 -4.44 12.56
C PRO A 437 1.72 -4.67 13.54
N GLU A 438 0.92 -5.72 13.33
CA GLU A 438 -0.24 -6.04 14.21
C GLU A 438 -0.16 -7.48 14.78
N GLY A 439 1.03 -8.09 14.73
CA GLY A 439 1.30 -9.37 15.34
C GLY A 439 2.71 -9.89 15.04
N VAL A 440 2.91 -11.17 15.36
CA VAL A 440 4.16 -11.92 15.16
C VAL A 440 3.91 -13.22 14.37
N PHE A 441 2.84 -13.25 13.59
CA PHE A 441 2.46 -14.42 12.81
C PHE A 441 3.30 -14.49 11.53
N ASP A 442 4.25 -15.42 11.54
CA ASP A 442 5.23 -15.68 10.49
C ASP A 442 4.62 -16.42 9.30
N ALA A 443 3.70 -15.75 8.60
CA ALA A 443 3.09 -16.23 7.37
C ALA A 443 2.98 -15.09 6.36
N ASP A 444 3.19 -15.40 5.08
CA ASP A 444 3.02 -14.41 4.03
C ASP A 444 1.55 -14.07 3.83
N MET A 445 1.21 -12.78 3.76
CA MET A 445 -0.17 -12.34 3.52
C MET A 445 -0.67 -12.83 2.14
N LEU A 446 0.22 -12.94 1.15
CA LEU A 446 -0.09 -13.46 -0.18
C LEU A 446 -0.55 -14.92 -0.13
N LEU A 447 0.16 -15.76 0.64
CA LEU A 447 -0.10 -17.19 0.74
C LEU A 447 -1.22 -17.52 1.73
N ALA A 448 -1.46 -16.66 2.72
CA ALA A 448 -2.45 -16.89 3.76
C ALA A 448 -3.87 -16.49 3.35
N GLY A 449 -4.03 -15.53 2.43
CA GLY A 449 -5.26 -15.23 1.69
C GLY A 449 -6.44 -14.60 2.45
N VAL A 450 -6.63 -14.92 3.72
CA VAL A 450 -7.78 -14.53 4.54
C VAL A 450 -7.37 -13.84 5.85
N ARG A 451 -8.24 -12.98 6.36
CA ARG A 451 -7.99 -12.26 7.62
C ARG A 451 -7.94 -13.22 8.81
N ARG A 452 -7.10 -12.86 9.77
CA ARG A 452 -7.10 -13.44 11.11
C ARG A 452 -7.78 -12.49 12.08
N SER A 453 -8.35 -13.05 13.14
CA SER A 453 -9.03 -12.30 14.18
C SER A 453 -8.02 -11.93 15.28
N SER A 454 -7.96 -10.65 15.66
CA SER A 454 -7.23 -10.21 16.85
C SER A 454 -7.99 -10.51 18.16
N ASN A 455 -9.17 -11.15 18.08
CA ASN A 455 -10.01 -11.45 19.23
C ASN A 455 -9.48 -12.63 20.05
N ALA A 456 -9.54 -12.51 21.38
CA ALA A 456 -9.21 -13.60 22.30
C ALA A 456 -10.13 -14.82 22.17
N MET A 457 -11.36 -14.67 21.66
CA MET A 457 -12.29 -15.79 21.48
C MET A 457 -11.94 -16.69 20.28
N ASP A 458 -11.24 -16.16 19.26
CA ASP A 458 -10.80 -16.91 18.08
C ASP A 458 -9.35 -17.41 18.18
N GLY A 459 -8.60 -16.96 19.20
CA GLY A 459 -7.27 -17.50 19.51
C GLY A 459 -6.21 -16.50 19.95
N GLY A 460 -6.43 -15.19 19.86
CA GLY A 460 -5.61 -14.19 20.57
C GLY A 460 -5.24 -12.90 19.84
N SER A 461 -4.92 -11.90 20.66
CA SER A 461 -4.25 -10.64 20.31
C SER A 461 -2.76 -10.85 19.98
N SER A 462 -2.49 -11.81 19.09
CA SER A 462 -1.14 -12.26 18.70
C SER A 462 -1.11 -12.95 17.32
N ASN A 463 -2.29 -13.24 16.76
CA ASN A 463 -2.46 -14.12 15.60
C ASN A 463 -2.81 -13.36 14.30
N VAL A 464 -2.55 -12.04 14.20
CA VAL A 464 -2.84 -11.26 12.98
C VAL A 464 -1.76 -11.54 11.93
N TYR A 465 -0.96 -10.55 11.53
CA TYR A 465 0.22 -10.72 10.68
C TYR A 465 1.29 -9.70 11.10
N GLU A 466 2.55 -10.07 10.90
CA GLU A 466 3.70 -9.18 11.06
C GLU A 466 3.88 -8.29 9.80
N ASP A 467 4.52 -7.13 9.94
CA ASP A 467 4.99 -6.39 8.75
C ASP A 467 6.25 -7.08 8.25
N ARG A 468 6.29 -7.54 6.98
CA ARG A 468 7.37 -8.46 6.54
C ARG A 468 8.52 -7.82 5.79
N TYR A 469 8.24 -6.85 4.93
CA TYR A 469 9.26 -6.21 4.10
C TYR A 469 8.89 -4.75 3.81
N SER A 470 9.86 -3.84 3.94
CA SER A 470 9.66 -2.43 3.55
C SER A 470 10.90 -1.76 2.96
N ALA A 471 10.70 -0.81 2.05
CA ALA A 471 11.77 -0.05 1.42
C ALA A 471 11.43 1.42 1.24
N PHE A 472 12.37 2.28 1.61
CA PHE A 472 12.34 3.73 1.44
C PHE A 472 13.61 4.13 0.68
N ASN A 473 13.48 4.53 -0.58
CA ASN A 473 14.60 4.94 -1.43
C ASN A 473 14.29 6.31 -2.04
N ASP A 474 15.25 7.24 -1.99
CA ASP A 474 15.12 8.55 -2.62
C ASP A 474 13.91 9.38 -2.10
N VAL A 475 13.61 9.27 -0.80
CA VAL A 475 12.48 9.98 -0.17
C VAL A 475 12.93 11.33 0.37
N TYR A 476 12.21 12.40 0.02
CA TYR A 476 12.36 13.71 0.64
C TYR A 476 11.41 13.84 1.84
N LEU A 477 11.98 14.12 3.01
CA LEU A 477 11.30 14.23 4.30
C LEU A 477 11.38 15.70 4.78
N GLY A 478 10.56 16.55 4.16
CA GLY A 478 10.61 18.01 4.32
C GLY A 478 10.24 18.55 5.71
N THR A 479 10.37 19.88 5.89
CA THR A 479 10.21 20.44 7.25
C THR A 479 8.76 20.54 7.70
N PRO A 480 8.40 20.06 8.90
CA PRO A 480 7.06 20.19 9.44
C PRO A 480 6.83 21.60 10.04
N GLU A 481 5.66 22.21 9.84
CA GLU A 481 5.20 23.37 10.63
C GLU A 481 4.74 22.98 12.06
N SER A 482 5.08 21.75 12.50
CA SER A 482 4.41 21.05 13.58
C SER A 482 4.99 21.30 14.97
N VAL A 483 4.23 20.88 15.98
CA VAL A 483 4.58 20.81 17.40
C VAL A 483 4.60 19.34 17.82
N ASN A 484 5.67 18.89 18.48
CA ASN A 484 5.88 17.50 18.93
C ASN A 484 6.18 16.49 17.79
N ASN A 485 7.14 16.80 16.93
CA ASN A 485 7.73 15.82 16.01
C ASN A 485 8.51 14.75 16.79
N SER A 486 8.23 13.46 16.56
CA SER A 486 8.89 12.37 17.28
C SER A 486 9.84 11.56 16.39
N SER A 487 9.42 11.20 15.18
CA SER A 487 10.35 10.82 14.10
C SER A 487 9.75 11.07 12.71
N ARG A 488 10.57 11.18 11.66
CA ARG A 488 10.08 11.34 10.26
C ARG A 488 9.52 10.03 9.72
N ILE A 489 10.23 8.93 9.95
CA ILE A 489 9.80 7.55 9.70
C ILE A 489 9.76 6.84 11.05
N SER A 490 8.66 6.12 11.33
CA SER A 490 8.56 5.20 12.46
C SER A 490 8.11 3.84 11.97
N ILE A 491 8.85 2.80 12.34
CA ILE A 491 8.48 1.40 12.14
C ILE A 491 8.56 0.77 13.53
N ALA A 492 7.41 0.63 14.17
CA ALA A 492 7.33 0.18 15.56
C ALA A 492 5.92 -0.31 15.93
N PRO A 493 5.79 -1.19 16.94
CA PRO A 493 4.51 -1.61 17.50
C PRO A 493 3.59 -0.46 17.92
N SER A 494 2.30 -0.77 17.95
CA SER A 494 1.20 0.10 18.30
C SER A 494 1.32 0.69 19.70
N ASN A 495 1.76 -0.11 20.67
CA ASN A 495 2.15 0.31 22.02
C ASN A 495 3.40 -0.48 22.51
N PRO A 496 4.20 0.05 23.46
CA PRO A 496 5.35 -0.65 24.06
C PRO A 496 5.03 -1.89 24.91
N SER A 497 3.77 -2.31 24.94
CA SER A 497 3.27 -3.55 25.56
C SER A 497 3.02 -4.66 24.56
N ASP A 498 2.96 -4.34 23.27
CA ASP A 498 2.28 -5.17 22.28
C ASP A 498 3.30 -6.09 21.58
N VAL A 499 2.84 -7.29 21.24
CA VAL A 499 3.68 -8.35 20.65
C VAL A 499 3.47 -8.30 19.14
N GLU A 500 4.19 -7.39 18.51
CA GLU A 500 4.12 -7.06 17.09
C GLU A 500 5.56 -6.89 16.56
N ILE A 501 5.86 -7.36 15.35
CA ILE A 501 7.22 -7.32 14.76
C ILE A 501 7.16 -6.78 13.34
N THR A 502 8.09 -5.90 12.97
CA THR A 502 8.45 -5.68 11.56
C THR A 502 9.73 -6.43 11.24
N ARG A 503 9.76 -7.14 10.13
CA ARG A 503 10.99 -7.69 9.53
C ARG A 503 11.45 -6.78 8.40
N TYR A 504 12.76 -6.84 8.12
CA TYR A 504 13.42 -6.40 6.89
C TYR A 504 12.95 -5.04 6.35
N SER A 505 13.57 -3.97 6.85
CA SER A 505 13.36 -2.62 6.34
C SER A 505 14.65 -1.99 5.87
N LEU A 506 14.59 -1.26 4.74
CA LEU A 506 15.69 -0.42 4.26
C LEU A 506 15.26 1.04 4.15
N VAL A 507 16.06 1.96 4.69
CA VAL A 507 16.02 3.39 4.36
C VAL A 507 17.33 3.81 3.67
N SER A 508 17.23 4.31 2.44
CA SER A 508 18.35 4.62 1.55
C SER A 508 18.13 5.90 0.74
N ALA A 509 19.23 6.56 0.36
CA ALA A 509 19.28 7.74 -0.52
C ALA A 509 18.32 8.89 -0.16
N SER A 510 17.78 8.93 1.06
CA SER A 510 16.72 9.82 1.49
C SER A 510 17.28 11.06 2.19
N VAL A 511 16.51 12.15 2.19
CA VAL A 511 16.93 13.46 2.74
C VAL A 511 15.89 13.93 3.75
N SER A 512 16.31 14.26 4.96
CA SER A 512 15.53 15.13 5.86
C SER A 512 15.93 16.59 5.67
N ASP A 513 14.96 17.49 5.51
CA ASP A 513 15.17 18.94 5.53
C ASP A 513 14.42 19.53 6.72
N MET A 514 15.13 20.17 7.66
CA MET A 514 14.53 20.89 8.79
C MET A 514 14.69 22.41 8.68
N SER A 515 15.18 22.92 7.56
CA SER A 515 15.53 24.33 7.37
C SER A 515 14.32 25.27 7.16
N GLY A 516 13.17 24.75 6.74
CA GLY A 516 11.99 25.53 6.34
C GLY A 516 10.97 25.84 7.45
N GLY A 517 11.12 25.28 8.65
CA GLY A 517 10.06 25.20 9.66
C GLY A 517 10.14 26.26 10.75
N SER A 518 8.97 26.74 11.19
CA SER A 518 8.82 27.59 12.38
C SER A 518 8.45 26.83 13.66
N GLY A 519 8.31 25.50 13.57
CA GLY A 519 7.95 24.61 14.68
C GLY A 519 9.01 24.56 15.79
N SER A 520 8.57 24.45 17.04
CA SER A 520 9.43 24.60 18.23
C SER A 520 10.30 23.37 18.58
N GLY A 521 10.63 22.53 17.60
CA GLY A 521 11.46 21.34 17.81
C GLY A 521 11.65 20.49 16.55
N SER A 522 12.91 20.33 16.15
CA SER A 522 13.36 19.20 15.35
C SER A 522 12.89 17.88 15.96
N PRO A 523 12.51 16.85 15.18
CA PRO A 523 12.35 15.50 15.70
C PRO A 523 13.59 15.04 16.45
N ASN A 524 13.42 14.18 17.45
CA ASN A 524 14.54 13.65 18.21
C ASN A 524 15.42 12.68 17.38
N ARG A 525 14.85 12.10 16.31
CA ARG A 525 15.40 11.05 15.43
C ARG A 525 14.70 11.16 14.07
N GLU A 526 15.37 10.93 12.94
CA GLU A 526 14.70 10.86 11.64
C GLU A 526 13.98 9.52 11.45
N VAL A 527 14.69 8.42 11.65
CA VAL A 527 14.18 7.06 11.54
C VAL A 527 14.18 6.39 12.92
N ASN A 528 13.01 5.89 13.31
CA ASN A 528 12.80 5.13 14.54
C ASN A 528 12.41 3.69 14.19
N PHE A 529 13.27 2.74 14.54
CA PHE A 529 13.15 1.32 14.17
C PHE A 529 12.89 0.41 15.38
N ALA A 530 12.11 -0.64 15.16
CA ALA A 530 11.75 -1.66 16.15
C ALA A 530 11.28 -2.95 15.45
N GLY A 531 12.10 -4.00 15.50
CA GLY A 531 11.87 -5.24 14.75
C GLY A 531 13.19 -5.97 14.48
N THR A 532 13.28 -6.72 13.39
CA THR A 532 14.46 -7.50 12.98
C THR A 532 14.90 -7.17 11.55
N GLY A 533 16.21 -7.26 11.24
CA GLY A 533 16.74 -6.93 9.90
C GLY A 533 16.55 -5.48 9.44
N LEU A 534 16.36 -4.53 10.36
CA LEU A 534 16.08 -3.11 10.04
C LEU A 534 17.37 -2.32 9.79
N THR A 535 17.48 -1.65 8.64
CA THR A 535 18.74 -1.07 8.15
C THR A 535 18.56 0.32 7.54
N CYS A 536 19.53 1.20 7.76
CA CYS A 536 19.75 2.40 6.95
C CYS A 536 21.11 2.33 6.25
N TYR A 537 21.21 2.90 5.06
CA TYR A 537 22.50 3.14 4.42
C TYR A 537 23.14 4.47 4.81
N ASP A 538 24.45 4.58 4.63
CA ASP A 538 25.25 5.79 4.83
C ASP A 538 25.05 6.90 3.77
N ASN A 539 24.31 6.61 2.69
CA ASN A 539 23.99 7.58 1.63
C ASN A 539 22.77 8.47 1.91
N ASN A 540 22.15 8.34 3.09
CA ASN A 540 21.07 9.24 3.52
C ASN A 540 21.62 10.57 4.08
N VAL A 541 20.90 11.66 3.86
CA VAL A 541 21.23 12.99 4.38
C VAL A 541 20.32 13.33 5.57
N TRP A 542 20.89 13.22 6.77
CA TRP A 542 20.23 13.51 8.04
C TRP A 542 20.67 14.87 8.59
N GLU A 543 19.75 15.61 9.21
CA GLU A 543 20.03 16.92 9.83
C GLU A 543 20.10 16.86 11.36
N THR A 544 19.53 15.83 12.00
CA THR A 544 19.75 15.54 13.42
C THR A 544 20.97 14.62 13.60
N ALA A 545 21.47 14.55 14.84
CA ALA A 545 22.56 13.63 15.20
C ALA A 545 22.13 12.15 15.30
N ASN A 546 20.83 11.83 15.16
CA ASN A 546 20.23 10.53 15.48
C ASN A 546 19.49 9.90 14.29
N GLY A 547 20.01 10.08 13.07
CA GLY A 547 19.38 9.71 11.79
C GLY A 547 18.70 8.34 11.75
N CYS A 548 19.45 7.27 12.00
CA CYS A 548 18.93 5.89 12.09
C CYS A 548 19.05 5.40 13.54
N SER A 549 17.97 4.88 14.15
CA SER A 549 17.97 4.65 15.59
C SER A 549 16.90 3.68 16.12
N ASP A 550 17.23 2.93 17.19
CA ASP A 550 16.33 1.96 17.83
C ASP A 550 15.37 2.62 18.83
N GLY A 551 14.07 2.36 18.69
CA GLY A 551 13.03 2.93 19.54
C GLY A 551 12.99 2.41 20.98
N ASN A 552 13.83 1.41 21.32
CA ASN A 552 13.71 0.48 22.46
C ASN A 552 12.41 -0.34 22.43
N GLN A 553 12.52 -1.64 22.66
CA GLN A 553 11.41 -2.59 22.55
C GLN A 553 11.38 -3.51 23.76
N GLY A 554 10.46 -3.24 24.69
CA GLY A 554 10.29 -4.02 25.92
C GLY A 554 9.34 -5.21 25.79
N SER A 555 8.48 -5.21 24.76
CA SER A 555 7.44 -6.22 24.53
C SER A 555 7.78 -7.24 23.44
N ILE A 556 8.65 -6.90 22.47
CA ILE A 556 9.03 -7.81 21.39
C ILE A 556 9.69 -9.08 21.99
N PRO A 557 9.24 -10.29 21.61
CA PRO A 557 9.80 -11.54 22.10
C PRO A 557 11.30 -11.69 21.80
N PRO A 558 12.07 -12.43 22.64
CA PRO A 558 13.46 -12.76 22.34
C PRO A 558 13.61 -13.43 20.97
N GLY A 559 14.44 -12.85 20.10
CA GLY A 559 14.63 -13.28 18.70
C GLY A 559 13.78 -12.51 17.68
N GLY A 560 12.80 -11.71 18.12
CA GLY A 560 12.02 -10.81 17.26
C GLY A 560 12.58 -9.38 17.14
N PHE A 561 13.56 -9.03 17.98
CA PHE A 561 14.22 -7.72 18.01
C PHE A 561 15.71 -7.85 17.75
N GLU A 562 16.21 -7.06 16.80
CA GLU A 562 17.62 -6.81 16.55
C GLU A 562 17.91 -5.30 16.58
N PRO A 563 19.06 -4.85 17.10
CA PRO A 563 19.49 -3.46 16.95
C PRO A 563 19.65 -3.10 15.47
N SER A 564 19.10 -1.97 15.07
CA SER A 564 19.14 -1.53 13.68
C SER A 564 20.55 -1.23 13.20
N ARG A 565 20.76 -1.48 11.90
CA ARG A 565 22.07 -1.42 11.27
C ARG A 565 22.19 -0.10 10.50
N THR A 566 23.29 0.62 10.69
CA THR A 566 23.75 1.61 9.70
C THR A 566 24.98 1.03 9.01
N ILE A 567 24.90 0.81 7.70
CA ILE A 567 25.97 0.20 6.91
C ILE A 567 26.32 1.04 5.68
N SER A 568 27.49 0.80 5.11
CA SER A 568 27.81 1.40 3.82
C SER A 568 26.98 0.81 2.70
N THR A 569 26.51 1.70 1.83
CA THR A 569 25.71 1.37 0.64
C THR A 569 26.41 0.26 -0.18
N PRO A 570 25.75 -0.89 -0.43
CA PRO A 570 26.37 -2.01 -1.15
C PRO A 570 26.84 -1.65 -2.57
N THR A 571 27.78 -2.43 -3.10
CA THR A 571 28.32 -2.22 -4.46
C THR A 571 27.23 -2.54 -5.49
N THR A 572 26.76 -1.52 -6.22
CA THR A 572 25.77 -1.69 -7.27
C THR A 572 26.30 -2.63 -8.37
N PRO A 573 25.55 -3.68 -8.77
CA PRO A 573 25.90 -4.54 -9.89
C PRO A 573 25.83 -3.81 -11.25
N LEU A 574 26.27 -4.50 -12.31
CA LEU A 574 25.99 -4.06 -13.68
C LEU A 574 24.49 -4.24 -14.01
N PRO A 575 23.94 -3.55 -15.02
CA PRO A 575 22.60 -3.88 -15.53
C PRO A 575 22.48 -5.38 -15.89
N PRO A 576 21.33 -6.03 -15.64
CA PRO A 576 21.18 -7.48 -15.76
C PRO A 576 21.46 -8.01 -17.18
N ALA A 577 21.32 -7.19 -18.21
CA ALA A 577 21.68 -7.52 -19.60
C ALA A 577 23.21 -7.57 -19.89
N GLN A 578 24.08 -7.34 -18.90
CA GLN A 578 25.55 -7.28 -19.06
C GLN A 578 26.32 -8.44 -18.39
N TYR A 579 25.62 -9.43 -17.83
CA TYR A 579 26.18 -10.59 -17.12
C TYR A 579 26.33 -11.85 -17.99
#